data_AF-A0A355DNX5-F1
#
_entry.id   AF-A0A355DNX5-F1
#
_cell.length_a   1.000
_cell.length_b   1.000
_cell.length_c   1.000
_cell.angle_alpha   90.00
_cell.angle_beta   90.00
_cell.angle_gamma   90.00
#
_symmetry.space_group_name_H-M   'P 1'
#
loop_
_entity.id
_entity.type
_entity.pdbx_description
1 polymer ?
#
loop_
_entity_poly.entity_id
_entity_poly.type
_entity_poly.pdbx_seq_one_letter_code
_entity_poly.pdbx_strand_id
1 'polypeptide(L)'
;MSYCLNSDCPQPKNPMHVDTCQACGSKLLLRDRYRVLRMLGQGGFGATFLAQNESLPGHPCCVIKQLRPATTTSQVLEMAQKLFEREARTLGKIGNHPQVPQLLDYFQDNQQFYLVQEYISGLTLQQEIKESGPQSEAGVKQFLSELLPLIKYIHSHEVIHRDIKPANLIRREQDRKLVLIDFGAVKDEVSQASVTSTSDQTALTNFAIGTPGFAPPEQMALRPVYASDIYAVGVTCIYLLTGKSPKDLDYNPSTGEMVWRKYVHVSNHFADVLKKMLEASVKHRYQSADEIMKVLDLEPYLDSLKKNLVTPFKNSSSTNGNSLYPDDLGPPSNPSSPSSATKKLAERIRKQRERRERSSSGSPSMGMPSGRGLISPGISTNLPVSQNFTVGKPKKLDANGVVTSYMKGRRDFASQDLIGLELPKVDLSEGIFHQSKLARTNFQGADLSHADFGKASLNRANLRDANLGRAYFSNADLEAADLRGADLSYAYLNNANLKGANLCGANLYNAKITKEQLALAKTNWATIFPNGKRGAW
;
A
#
# COMPACT_ATOMS: atom_id res chain seq x y z
N MET A 1 0.14 -29.26 -33.75
CA MET A 1 1.04 -28.51 -34.67
C MET A 1 2.18 -27.97 -33.84
N SER A 2 3.42 -28.01 -34.34
CA SER A 2 4.59 -27.46 -33.64
C SER A 2 4.88 -26.04 -34.13
N TYR A 3 5.47 -25.20 -33.27
CA TYR A 3 5.77 -23.80 -33.54
C TYR A 3 7.23 -23.48 -33.25
N CYS A 4 7.93 -22.84 -34.20
CA CYS A 4 9.34 -22.48 -34.08
C CYS A 4 9.53 -21.23 -33.20
N LEU A 5 10.44 -21.29 -32.22
CA LEU A 5 10.78 -20.17 -31.33
C LEU A 5 11.78 -19.18 -31.92
N ASN A 6 12.37 -19.46 -33.08
CA ASN A 6 13.23 -18.52 -33.79
C ASN A 6 12.38 -17.31 -34.26
N SER A 7 12.78 -16.09 -33.90
CA SER A 7 12.08 -14.85 -34.28
C SER A 7 12.08 -14.60 -35.78
N ASP A 8 13.11 -15.05 -36.47
CA ASP A 8 13.40 -14.69 -37.86
C ASP A 8 12.90 -15.78 -38.83
N CYS A 9 12.19 -16.78 -38.29
CA CYS A 9 11.65 -17.89 -39.07
C CYS A 9 10.47 -17.44 -39.95
N PRO A 10 10.57 -17.52 -41.30
CA PRO A 10 9.51 -17.03 -42.20
C PRO A 10 8.24 -17.88 -42.15
N GLN A 11 8.35 -19.16 -41.78
CA GLN A 11 7.22 -20.08 -41.60
C GLN A 11 7.37 -20.87 -40.30
N PRO A 12 6.96 -20.32 -39.14
CA PRO A 12 7.18 -20.95 -37.85
C PRO A 12 6.26 -22.16 -37.58
N LYS A 13 5.24 -22.42 -38.41
CA LYS A 13 4.30 -23.53 -38.24
C LYS A 13 4.85 -24.81 -38.86
N ASN A 14 4.92 -25.89 -38.08
CA ASN A 14 5.52 -27.17 -38.49
C ASN A 14 4.59 -28.36 -38.09
N PRO A 15 4.71 -29.53 -38.75
CA PRO A 15 4.08 -30.78 -38.29
C PRO A 15 4.48 -31.14 -36.84
N MET A 16 3.72 -32.02 -36.18
CA MET A 16 4.07 -32.46 -34.81
C MET A 16 5.25 -33.42 -34.75
N HIS A 17 5.45 -34.24 -35.79
CA HIS A 17 6.42 -35.34 -35.81
C HIS A 17 7.83 -34.93 -36.27
N VAL A 18 8.07 -33.64 -36.52
CA VAL A 18 9.40 -33.12 -36.90
C VAL A 18 10.04 -32.43 -35.70
N ASP A 19 11.35 -32.63 -35.52
CA ASP A 19 12.12 -32.04 -34.41
C ASP A 19 12.97 -30.85 -34.84
N THR A 20 13.10 -30.61 -36.14
CA THR A 20 13.72 -29.42 -36.74
C THR A 20 12.71 -28.65 -37.58
N CYS A 21 12.82 -27.32 -37.57
CA CYS A 21 11.95 -26.46 -38.34
C CYS A 21 12.26 -26.56 -39.83
N GLN A 22 11.27 -26.91 -40.64
CA GLN A 22 11.42 -27.13 -42.09
C GLN A 22 11.81 -25.85 -42.85
N ALA A 23 11.58 -24.66 -42.26
CA ALA A 23 11.85 -23.37 -42.89
C ALA A 23 13.17 -22.69 -42.46
N CYS A 24 13.77 -23.07 -41.33
CA CYS A 24 14.98 -22.41 -40.80
C CYS A 24 15.97 -23.35 -40.08
N GLY A 25 15.72 -24.66 -40.05
CA GLY A 25 16.60 -25.67 -39.42
C GLY A 25 16.65 -25.66 -37.89
N SER A 26 16.12 -24.63 -37.21
CA SER A 26 16.13 -24.52 -35.74
C SER A 26 15.40 -25.70 -35.07
N LYS A 27 15.91 -26.18 -33.92
CA LYS A 27 15.22 -27.18 -33.10
C LYS A 27 13.81 -26.72 -32.72
N LEU A 28 12.84 -27.63 -32.73
CA LEU A 28 11.44 -27.40 -32.33
C LEU A 28 11.15 -27.79 -30.87
N LEU A 29 12.09 -28.50 -30.22
CA LEU A 29 12.08 -28.78 -28.79
C LEU A 29 13.04 -27.83 -28.05
N LEU A 30 12.50 -27.04 -27.13
CA LEU A 30 13.28 -26.19 -26.24
C LEU A 30 13.78 -27.01 -25.04
N ARG A 31 15.09 -26.97 -24.78
CA ARG A 31 15.81 -27.82 -23.80
C ARG A 31 15.48 -29.32 -23.92
N ASP A 32 15.22 -29.79 -25.14
CA ASP A 32 14.81 -31.18 -25.43
C ASP A 32 13.61 -31.66 -24.58
N ARG A 33 12.77 -30.70 -24.13
CA ARG A 33 11.71 -30.89 -23.11
C ARG A 33 10.38 -30.27 -23.49
N TYR A 34 10.39 -29.06 -24.06
CA TYR A 34 9.19 -28.29 -24.31
C TYR A 34 8.92 -28.14 -25.81
N ARG A 35 7.80 -28.69 -26.28
CA ARG A 35 7.33 -28.48 -27.66
C ARG A 35 6.30 -27.35 -27.68
N VAL A 36 6.61 -26.28 -28.42
CA VAL A 36 5.73 -25.12 -28.52
C VAL A 36 4.63 -25.40 -29.55
N LEU A 37 3.38 -25.08 -29.21
CA LEU A 37 2.21 -25.35 -30.06
C LEU A 37 1.75 -24.13 -30.85
N ARG A 38 1.72 -22.96 -30.20
CA ARG A 38 1.27 -21.68 -30.80
C ARG A 38 1.69 -20.48 -29.96
N MET A 39 1.81 -19.33 -30.60
CA MET A 39 1.89 -18.04 -29.92
C MET A 39 0.53 -17.68 -29.28
N LEU A 40 0.57 -17.13 -28.07
CA LEU A 40 -0.57 -16.58 -27.34
C LEU A 40 -0.63 -15.05 -27.47
N GLY A 41 0.53 -14.39 -27.49
CA GLY A 41 0.65 -12.95 -27.69
C GLY A 41 2.10 -12.49 -27.78
N GLN A 42 2.31 -11.25 -28.20
CA GLN A 42 3.63 -10.61 -28.29
C GLN A 42 3.51 -9.16 -27.80
N GLY A 43 4.48 -8.73 -26.99
CA GLY A 43 4.59 -7.39 -26.43
C GLY A 43 5.98 -6.79 -26.63
N GLY A 44 6.23 -5.61 -26.06
CA GLY A 44 7.42 -4.79 -26.35
C GLY A 44 8.79 -5.40 -26.01
N PHE A 45 8.84 -6.45 -25.18
CA PHE A 45 10.08 -7.12 -24.78
C PHE A 45 10.01 -8.66 -24.85
N GLY A 46 8.94 -9.24 -25.38
CA GLY A 46 8.78 -10.68 -25.31
C GLY A 46 7.59 -11.24 -26.07
N ALA A 47 7.65 -12.54 -26.34
CA ALA A 47 6.55 -13.31 -26.89
C ALA A 47 6.15 -14.42 -25.92
N THR A 48 4.84 -14.65 -25.81
CA THR A 48 4.24 -15.63 -24.91
C THR A 48 3.64 -16.73 -25.75
N PHE A 49 3.93 -17.98 -25.41
CA PHE A 49 3.55 -19.17 -26.17
C PHE A 49 2.87 -20.22 -25.29
N LEU A 50 1.99 -21.01 -25.90
CA LEU A 50 1.49 -22.26 -25.34
C LEU A 50 2.42 -23.39 -25.77
N ALA A 51 2.88 -24.21 -24.83
CA ALA A 51 3.74 -25.36 -25.06
C ALA A 51 3.27 -26.58 -24.25
N GLN A 52 3.79 -27.75 -24.61
CA GLN A 52 3.65 -28.98 -23.84
C GLN A 52 5.01 -29.44 -23.31
N ASN A 53 5.02 -29.96 -22.09
CA ASN A 53 6.20 -30.56 -21.47
C ASN A 53 6.27 -32.05 -21.84
N GLU A 54 6.95 -32.39 -22.94
CA GLU A 54 7.03 -33.76 -23.48
C GLU A 54 7.89 -34.69 -22.59
N SER A 55 8.65 -34.15 -21.63
CA SER A 55 9.40 -34.96 -20.66
C SER A 55 8.54 -35.52 -19.51
N LEU A 56 7.26 -35.15 -19.42
CA LEU A 56 6.36 -35.56 -18.34
C LEU A 56 5.18 -36.41 -18.87
N PRO A 57 4.79 -37.49 -18.18
CA PRO A 57 3.58 -38.25 -18.53
C PRO A 57 2.35 -37.35 -18.68
N GLY A 58 1.55 -37.59 -19.71
CA GLY A 58 0.38 -36.77 -20.03
C GLY A 58 0.67 -35.44 -20.73
N HIS A 59 1.94 -35.11 -21.00
CA HIS A 59 2.37 -33.95 -21.82
C HIS A 59 1.70 -32.62 -21.38
N PRO A 60 1.79 -32.24 -20.08
CA PRO A 60 1.03 -31.14 -19.52
C PRO A 60 1.36 -29.81 -20.21
N CYS A 61 0.31 -29.01 -20.44
CA CYS A 61 0.43 -27.68 -21.02
C CYS A 61 1.10 -26.71 -20.05
N CYS A 62 1.93 -25.83 -20.60
CA CYS A 62 2.59 -24.74 -19.90
C CYS A 62 2.62 -23.48 -20.78
N VAL A 63 2.83 -22.33 -20.15
CA VAL A 63 3.07 -21.07 -20.86
C VAL A 63 4.57 -20.79 -20.83
N ILE A 64 5.14 -20.50 -21.98
CA ILE A 64 6.53 -20.06 -22.12
C ILE A 64 6.52 -18.60 -22.52
N LYS A 65 7.03 -17.73 -21.66
CA LYS A 65 7.47 -16.40 -22.08
C LYS A 65 8.91 -16.49 -22.57
N GLN A 66 9.19 -15.89 -23.71
CA GLN A 66 10.54 -15.71 -24.25
C GLN A 66 10.84 -14.21 -24.28
N LEU A 67 11.97 -13.79 -23.71
CA LEU A 67 12.46 -12.43 -23.88
C LEU A 67 12.84 -12.21 -25.34
N ARG A 68 12.27 -11.18 -25.96
CA ARG A 68 12.53 -10.74 -27.34
C ARG A 68 12.73 -9.23 -27.35
N PRO A 69 13.96 -8.75 -27.10
CA PRO A 69 14.25 -7.33 -27.04
C PRO A 69 14.14 -6.70 -28.44
N ALA A 70 13.44 -5.57 -28.54
CA ALA A 70 13.23 -4.85 -29.81
C ALA A 70 14.45 -4.05 -30.30
N THR A 71 15.50 -3.91 -29.48
CA THR A 71 16.75 -3.22 -29.82
C THR A 71 17.96 -4.00 -29.33
N THR A 72 19.11 -3.81 -29.99
CA THR A 72 20.40 -4.40 -29.62
C THR A 72 21.19 -3.54 -28.62
N THR A 73 20.63 -2.42 -28.17
CA THR A 73 21.27 -1.49 -27.24
C THR A 73 21.50 -2.18 -25.88
N SER A 74 22.77 -2.35 -25.50
CA SER A 74 23.18 -3.10 -24.30
C SER A 74 22.43 -2.71 -23.02
N GLN A 75 22.18 -1.42 -22.78
CA GLN A 75 21.41 -0.94 -21.63
C GLN A 75 19.95 -1.41 -21.61
N VAL A 76 19.31 -1.51 -22.78
CA VAL A 76 17.92 -1.98 -22.92
C VAL A 76 17.86 -3.50 -22.73
N LEU A 77 18.86 -4.23 -23.24
CA LEU A 77 19.03 -5.67 -23.03
C LEU A 77 19.19 -6.01 -21.54
N GLU A 78 20.10 -5.32 -20.84
CA GLU A 78 20.35 -5.52 -19.41
C GLU A 78 19.10 -5.21 -18.56
N MET A 79 18.39 -4.12 -18.89
CA MET A 79 17.13 -3.77 -18.23
C MET A 79 16.06 -4.85 -18.47
N ALA A 80 15.89 -5.31 -19.71
CA ALA A 80 14.91 -6.33 -20.07
C ALA A 80 15.19 -7.66 -19.37
N GLN A 81 16.47 -8.05 -19.25
CA GLN A 81 16.91 -9.24 -18.49
C GLN A 81 16.57 -9.11 -17.00
N LYS A 82 16.86 -7.97 -16.36
CA LYS A 82 16.54 -7.74 -14.93
C LYS A 82 15.04 -7.79 -14.63
N LEU A 83 14.20 -7.27 -15.54
CA LEU A 83 12.74 -7.35 -15.42
C LEU A 83 12.26 -8.80 -15.48
N PHE A 84 12.82 -9.59 -16.40
CA PHE A 84 12.46 -10.98 -16.63
C PHE A 84 12.88 -11.89 -15.46
N GLU A 85 14.09 -11.67 -14.93
CA GLU A 85 14.56 -12.33 -13.70
C GLU A 85 13.71 -11.95 -12.49
N ARG A 86 13.26 -10.68 -12.40
CA ARG A 86 12.37 -10.23 -11.32
C ARG A 86 11.00 -10.92 -11.39
N GLU A 87 10.44 -11.14 -12.58
CA GLU A 87 9.19 -11.89 -12.71
C GLU A 87 9.37 -13.33 -12.19
N ALA A 88 10.45 -14.01 -12.58
CA ALA A 88 10.80 -15.35 -12.08
C ALA A 88 10.92 -15.38 -10.55
N ARG A 89 11.70 -14.46 -9.96
CA ARG A 89 11.86 -14.33 -8.50
C ARG A 89 10.54 -14.03 -7.79
N THR A 90 9.67 -13.23 -8.40
CA THR A 90 8.34 -12.90 -7.86
C THR A 90 7.46 -14.14 -7.84
N LEU A 91 7.28 -14.82 -8.98
CA LEU A 91 6.51 -16.07 -9.05
C LEU A 91 7.09 -17.16 -8.12
N GLY A 92 8.41 -17.22 -7.93
CA GLY A 92 9.04 -18.08 -6.93
C GLY A 92 8.67 -17.73 -5.48
N LYS A 93 8.45 -16.45 -5.15
CA LYS A 93 8.05 -15.98 -3.81
C LYS A 93 6.57 -16.24 -3.50
N ILE A 94 5.68 -16.11 -4.50
CA ILE A 94 4.20 -16.13 -4.30
C ILE A 94 3.44 -17.26 -5.01
N GLY A 95 4.12 -18.11 -5.80
CA GLY A 95 3.49 -19.13 -6.65
C GLY A 95 2.89 -20.34 -5.91
N ASN A 96 2.93 -20.38 -4.58
CA ASN A 96 2.26 -21.42 -3.77
C ASN A 96 0.80 -21.06 -3.43
N HIS A 97 0.14 -20.30 -4.30
CA HIS A 97 -1.22 -19.80 -4.08
C HIS A 97 -2.12 -20.20 -5.26
N PRO A 98 -3.30 -20.81 -5.05
CA PRO A 98 -4.09 -21.44 -6.12
C PRO A 98 -4.72 -20.47 -7.14
N GLN A 99 -4.50 -19.17 -6.95
CA GLN A 99 -4.93 -18.06 -7.82
C GLN A 99 -3.73 -17.29 -8.43
N VAL A 100 -2.51 -17.85 -8.34
CA VAL A 100 -1.27 -17.36 -8.96
C VAL A 100 -0.66 -18.53 -9.74
N PRO A 101 -0.26 -18.39 -11.01
CA PRO A 101 0.38 -19.46 -11.78
C PRO A 101 1.68 -19.94 -11.12
N GLN A 102 1.86 -21.26 -11.04
CA GLN A 102 3.13 -21.80 -10.54
C GLN A 102 4.29 -21.52 -11.53
N LEU A 103 5.47 -21.16 -11.01
CA LEU A 103 6.73 -21.19 -11.77
C LEU A 103 7.19 -22.65 -11.96
N LEU A 104 7.40 -23.06 -13.21
CA LEU A 104 7.79 -24.43 -13.57
C LEU A 104 9.27 -24.56 -13.98
N ASP A 105 9.83 -23.54 -14.64
CA ASP A 105 11.24 -23.48 -15.04
C ASP A 105 11.65 -22.03 -15.35
N TYR A 106 12.94 -21.72 -15.22
CA TYR A 106 13.54 -20.44 -15.60
C TYR A 106 14.97 -20.68 -16.06
N PHE A 107 15.29 -20.29 -17.29
CA PHE A 107 16.60 -20.57 -17.88
C PHE A 107 16.97 -19.60 -19.01
N GLN A 108 18.25 -19.62 -19.36
CA GLN A 108 18.80 -19.00 -20.56
C GLN A 108 19.21 -20.10 -21.53
N ASP A 109 18.88 -19.95 -22.81
CA ASP A 109 19.31 -20.84 -23.89
C ASP A 109 19.60 -20.02 -25.15
N ASN A 110 20.73 -20.29 -25.82
CA ASN A 110 21.18 -19.54 -27.01
C ASN A 110 21.13 -18.00 -26.84
N GLN A 111 21.58 -17.51 -25.68
CA GLN A 111 21.52 -16.10 -25.25
C GLN A 111 20.11 -15.51 -25.05
N GLN A 112 19.04 -16.27 -25.30
CA GLN A 112 17.65 -15.89 -25.05
C GLN A 112 17.20 -16.34 -23.66
N PHE A 113 16.28 -15.60 -23.04
CA PHE A 113 15.76 -15.90 -21.69
C PHE A 113 14.33 -16.45 -21.76
N TYR A 114 14.07 -17.50 -20.97
CA TYR A 114 12.80 -18.22 -20.95
C TYR A 114 12.26 -18.37 -19.53
N LEU A 115 10.97 -18.11 -19.38
CA LEU A 115 10.20 -18.27 -18.15
C LEU A 115 9.05 -19.23 -18.46
N VAL A 116 9.02 -20.37 -17.78
CA VAL A 116 7.98 -21.39 -17.96
C VAL A 116 7.09 -21.40 -16.74
N GLN A 117 5.80 -21.19 -16.95
CA GLN A 117 4.79 -21.14 -15.89
C GLN A 117 3.61 -22.07 -16.21
N GLU A 118 2.78 -22.33 -15.22
CA GLU A 118 1.51 -23.06 -15.35
C GLU A 118 0.61 -22.46 -16.46
N TYR A 119 -0.02 -23.32 -17.26
CA TYR A 119 -1.07 -22.90 -18.18
C TYR A 119 -2.44 -22.94 -17.50
N ILE A 120 -3.08 -21.77 -17.42
CA ILE A 120 -4.44 -21.64 -16.88
C ILE A 120 -5.45 -21.74 -18.03
N SER A 121 -6.23 -22.81 -18.05
CA SER A 121 -7.31 -22.97 -19.04
C SER A 121 -8.55 -22.16 -18.63
N GLY A 122 -9.01 -21.30 -19.53
CA GLY A 122 -10.22 -20.50 -19.37
C GLY A 122 -10.17 -19.15 -20.10
N LEU A 123 -11.24 -18.37 -19.92
CA LEU A 123 -11.37 -17.03 -20.51
C LEU A 123 -10.76 -15.98 -19.59
N THR A 124 -10.14 -14.96 -20.18
CA THR A 124 -9.87 -13.69 -19.46
C THR A 124 -11.19 -12.98 -19.15
N LEU A 125 -11.24 -12.18 -18.09
CA LEU A 125 -12.41 -11.35 -17.79
C LEU A 125 -12.75 -10.39 -18.95
N GLN A 126 -11.75 -9.97 -19.74
CA GLN A 126 -12.00 -9.18 -20.94
C GLN A 126 -12.81 -9.95 -22.00
N GLN A 127 -12.55 -11.25 -22.16
CA GLN A 127 -13.32 -12.12 -23.05
C GLN A 127 -14.70 -12.44 -22.45
N GLU A 128 -14.76 -12.76 -21.15
CA GLU A 128 -16.02 -13.06 -20.44
C GLU A 128 -17.02 -11.89 -20.54
N ILE A 129 -16.58 -10.64 -20.38
CA ILE A 129 -17.44 -9.44 -20.57
C ILE A 129 -17.79 -9.18 -22.04
N LYS A 130 -16.89 -9.50 -22.98
CA LYS A 130 -17.19 -9.35 -24.41
C LYS A 130 -18.26 -10.34 -24.89
N GLU A 131 -18.34 -11.51 -24.26
CA GLU A 131 -19.32 -12.56 -24.58
C GLU A 131 -20.62 -12.42 -23.79
N SER A 132 -20.56 -12.16 -22.48
CA SER A 132 -21.73 -12.06 -21.59
C SER A 132 -22.32 -10.66 -21.44
N GLY A 133 -21.59 -9.62 -21.84
CA GLY A 133 -21.93 -8.22 -21.57
C GLY A 133 -21.53 -7.76 -20.15
N PRO A 134 -21.94 -6.54 -19.76
CA PRO A 134 -21.62 -5.97 -18.45
C PRO A 134 -22.26 -6.73 -17.28
N GLN A 135 -21.57 -6.72 -16.14
CA GLN A 135 -21.97 -7.39 -14.90
C GLN A 135 -22.85 -6.50 -14.02
N SER A 136 -23.70 -7.13 -13.20
CA SER A 136 -24.49 -6.44 -12.17
C SER A 136 -23.63 -6.05 -10.96
N GLU A 137 -24.16 -5.17 -10.11
CA GLU A 137 -23.54 -4.83 -8.81
C GLU A 137 -23.20 -6.07 -7.97
N ALA A 138 -24.09 -7.08 -7.96
CA ALA A 138 -23.85 -8.34 -7.26
C ALA A 138 -22.69 -9.14 -7.89
N GLY A 139 -22.60 -9.20 -9.22
CA GLY A 139 -21.49 -9.85 -9.92
C GLY A 139 -20.14 -9.18 -9.64
N VAL A 140 -20.11 -7.84 -9.58
CA VAL A 140 -18.88 -7.09 -9.29
C VAL A 140 -18.49 -7.16 -7.81
N LYS A 141 -19.46 -7.25 -6.89
CA LYS A 141 -19.17 -7.57 -5.47
C LYS A 141 -18.64 -8.99 -5.30
N GLN A 142 -19.18 -9.97 -6.04
CA GLN A 142 -18.64 -11.34 -6.05
C GLN A 142 -17.19 -11.34 -6.55
N PHE A 143 -16.91 -10.67 -7.68
CA PHE A 143 -15.55 -10.44 -8.19
C PHE A 143 -14.60 -9.83 -7.13
N LEU A 144 -15.04 -8.79 -6.41
CA LEU A 144 -14.24 -8.18 -5.34
C LEU A 144 -13.99 -9.14 -4.18
N SER A 145 -14.99 -9.91 -3.75
CA SER A 145 -14.85 -10.90 -2.67
C SER A 145 -13.82 -11.99 -2.98
N GLU A 146 -13.60 -12.29 -4.27
CA GLU A 146 -12.69 -13.32 -4.75
C GLU A 146 -11.28 -12.77 -5.07
N LEU A 147 -11.18 -11.52 -5.52
CA LEU A 147 -9.90 -10.88 -5.86
C LEU A 147 -9.22 -10.21 -4.66
N LEU A 148 -9.97 -9.54 -3.77
CA LEU A 148 -9.37 -8.80 -2.64
C LEU A 148 -8.54 -9.68 -1.68
N PRO A 149 -8.91 -10.94 -1.38
CA PRO A 149 -8.04 -11.85 -0.61
C PRO A 149 -6.71 -12.16 -1.32
N LEU A 150 -6.72 -12.31 -2.65
CA LEU A 150 -5.51 -12.49 -3.45
C LEU A 150 -4.65 -11.22 -3.45
N ILE A 151 -5.24 -10.03 -3.58
CA ILE A 151 -4.51 -8.75 -3.47
C ILE A 151 -3.85 -8.61 -2.10
N LYS A 152 -4.57 -8.93 -1.02
CA LYS A 152 -4.02 -8.98 0.33
C LYS A 152 -2.82 -9.94 0.43
N TYR A 153 -2.93 -11.14 -0.14
CA TYR A 153 -1.86 -12.14 -0.15
C TYR A 153 -0.60 -11.64 -0.88
N ILE A 154 -0.71 -11.06 -2.08
CA ILE A 154 0.47 -10.56 -2.80
C ILE A 154 1.10 -9.35 -2.07
N HIS A 155 0.28 -8.47 -1.49
CA HIS A 155 0.75 -7.32 -0.70
C HIS A 155 1.45 -7.74 0.59
N SER A 156 0.98 -8.80 1.26
CA SER A 156 1.67 -9.35 2.45
C SER A 156 3.00 -10.03 2.13
N HIS A 157 3.26 -10.33 0.86
CA HIS A 157 4.56 -10.80 0.35
C HIS A 157 5.38 -9.66 -0.29
N GLU A 158 5.02 -8.39 -0.03
CA GLU A 158 5.72 -7.19 -0.50
C GLU A 158 5.74 -7.05 -2.04
N VAL A 159 4.78 -7.67 -2.73
CA VAL A 159 4.62 -7.59 -4.18
C VAL A 159 3.54 -6.57 -4.51
N ILE A 160 3.82 -5.67 -5.44
CA ILE A 160 2.81 -4.78 -6.08
C ILE A 160 2.69 -5.27 -7.53
N HIS A 161 1.47 -5.57 -8.00
CA HIS A 161 1.25 -6.19 -9.32
C HIS A 161 1.33 -5.20 -10.48
N ARG A 162 0.79 -3.99 -10.31
CA ARG A 162 0.81 -2.82 -11.22
C ARG A 162 0.04 -2.95 -12.53
N ASP A 163 -0.12 -4.15 -13.07
CA ASP A 163 -0.87 -4.38 -14.31
C ASP A 163 -2.13 -5.23 -14.10
N ILE A 164 -2.89 -4.92 -13.02
CA ILE A 164 -4.20 -5.54 -12.79
C ILE A 164 -5.21 -4.94 -13.77
N LYS A 165 -5.77 -5.80 -14.63
CA LYS A 165 -6.75 -5.43 -15.64
C LYS A 165 -7.54 -6.68 -16.09
N PRO A 166 -8.70 -6.53 -16.76
CA PRO A 166 -9.51 -7.66 -17.24
C PRO A 166 -8.77 -8.67 -18.12
N ALA A 167 -7.73 -8.25 -18.85
CA ALA A 167 -6.91 -9.14 -19.69
C ALA A 167 -5.96 -10.05 -18.88
N ASN A 168 -5.59 -9.64 -17.67
CA ASN A 168 -4.62 -10.34 -16.80
C ASN A 168 -5.31 -11.16 -15.70
N LEU A 169 -6.63 -11.34 -15.80
CA LEU A 169 -7.44 -12.11 -14.84
C LEU A 169 -8.16 -13.21 -15.61
N ILE A 170 -7.76 -14.47 -15.40
CA ILE A 170 -8.37 -15.64 -16.06
C ILE A 170 -9.37 -16.31 -15.11
N ARG A 171 -10.54 -16.62 -15.64
CA ARG A 171 -11.58 -17.43 -15.02
C ARG A 171 -11.30 -18.91 -15.33
N ARG A 172 -10.61 -19.62 -14.42
CA ARG A 172 -10.19 -21.02 -14.65
C ARG A 172 -11.39 -21.93 -14.83
N GLU A 173 -11.38 -22.78 -15.86
CA GLU A 173 -12.52 -23.65 -16.20
C GLU A 173 -12.83 -24.71 -15.13
N GLN A 174 -11.78 -25.26 -14.51
CA GLN A 174 -11.86 -26.41 -13.60
C GLN A 174 -12.66 -26.14 -12.32
N ASP A 175 -12.49 -24.95 -11.72
CA ASP A 175 -13.07 -24.56 -10.43
C ASP A 175 -13.75 -23.19 -10.45
N ARG A 176 -13.85 -22.55 -11.64
CA ARG A 176 -14.39 -21.21 -11.87
C ARG A 176 -13.70 -20.10 -11.06
N LYS A 177 -12.51 -20.34 -10.50
CA LYS A 177 -11.79 -19.32 -9.73
C LYS A 177 -11.06 -18.30 -10.60
N LEU A 178 -10.91 -17.08 -10.08
CA LEU A 178 -9.97 -16.11 -10.64
C LEU A 178 -8.52 -16.54 -10.41
N VAL A 179 -7.72 -16.47 -11.46
CA VAL A 179 -6.26 -16.55 -11.42
C VAL A 179 -5.70 -15.25 -12.00
N LEU A 180 -4.86 -14.56 -11.22
CA LEU A 180 -4.14 -13.36 -11.64
C LEU A 180 -2.85 -13.77 -12.35
N ILE A 181 -2.66 -13.34 -13.59
CA ILE A 181 -1.49 -13.64 -14.42
C ILE A 181 -0.66 -12.37 -14.67
N ASP A 182 0.58 -12.57 -15.14
CA ASP A 182 1.47 -11.50 -15.64
C ASP A 182 2.03 -10.55 -14.56
N PHE A 183 2.91 -11.08 -13.71
CA PHE A 183 3.60 -10.34 -12.64
C PHE A 183 4.82 -9.54 -13.15
N GLY A 184 5.02 -9.43 -14.46
CA GLY A 184 6.19 -8.78 -15.07
C GLY A 184 6.22 -7.25 -14.97
N ALA A 185 5.16 -6.62 -14.47
CA ALA A 185 5.00 -5.17 -14.49
C ALA A 185 5.65 -4.46 -13.29
N VAL A 186 6.98 -4.45 -13.15
CA VAL A 186 7.67 -3.66 -12.11
C VAL A 186 9.00 -3.03 -12.58
N LYS A 187 9.02 -1.69 -12.70
CA LYS A 187 10.23 -0.86 -12.90
C LYS A 187 10.65 -0.08 -11.63
N ASP A 188 11.13 -0.73 -10.58
CA ASP A 188 11.59 -0.01 -9.37
C ASP A 188 13.01 0.58 -9.47
N GLU A 189 13.83 0.15 -10.42
CA GLU A 189 15.28 0.43 -10.44
C GLU A 189 15.77 1.04 -11.76
N VAL A 190 14.96 1.89 -12.41
CA VAL A 190 15.51 2.83 -13.40
C VAL A 190 16.12 4.01 -12.65
N SER A 191 17.34 3.80 -12.16
CA SER A 191 18.22 4.84 -11.63
C SER A 191 18.30 6.03 -12.59
N GLN A 192 18.50 7.23 -12.04
CA GLN A 192 18.50 8.53 -12.73
C GLN A 192 19.67 8.75 -13.72
N ALA A 193 20.27 7.68 -14.26
CA ALA A 193 21.55 7.69 -14.96
C ALA A 193 21.45 7.74 -16.50
N SER A 194 20.25 7.68 -17.10
CA SER A 194 20.07 7.56 -18.56
C SER A 194 19.00 8.48 -19.16
N VAL A 195 18.80 9.68 -18.60
CA VAL A 195 17.89 10.71 -19.17
C VAL A 195 18.64 11.66 -20.14
N THR A 196 19.92 11.44 -20.38
CA THR A 196 20.83 12.36 -21.10
C THR A 196 20.93 12.14 -22.62
N SER A 197 20.16 11.22 -23.21
CA SER A 197 20.26 10.85 -24.63
C SER A 197 18.95 11.09 -25.39
N THR A 198 18.95 12.11 -26.24
CA THR A 198 17.82 12.55 -27.06
C THR A 198 17.83 11.88 -28.45
N SER A 199 17.23 10.70 -28.57
CA SER A 199 16.76 10.17 -29.87
C SER A 199 15.63 9.13 -29.72
N ASP A 200 15.80 8.13 -28.84
CA ASP A 200 14.99 6.90 -28.89
C ASP A 200 13.87 6.84 -27.83
N GLN A 201 13.38 7.99 -27.37
CA GLN A 201 12.44 8.06 -26.24
C GLN A 201 11.09 7.36 -26.50
N THR A 202 10.65 7.25 -27.75
CA THR A 202 9.35 6.66 -28.14
C THR A 202 9.22 5.19 -27.78
N ALA A 203 10.33 4.45 -27.76
CA ALA A 203 10.34 3.07 -27.31
C ALA A 203 10.16 3.02 -25.78
N LEU A 204 11.06 3.69 -25.04
CA LEU A 204 11.07 3.72 -23.57
C LEU A 204 9.80 4.27 -22.92
N THR A 205 9.09 5.21 -23.55
CA THR A 205 7.80 5.74 -23.07
C THR A 205 6.65 4.74 -23.27
N ASN A 206 6.54 4.12 -24.45
CA ASN A 206 5.59 3.02 -24.69
C ASN A 206 5.87 1.81 -23.77
N PHE A 207 7.13 1.63 -23.35
CA PHE A 207 7.55 0.60 -22.40
C PHE A 207 7.32 0.94 -20.92
N ALA A 208 6.92 2.16 -20.56
CA ALA A 208 6.87 2.63 -19.17
C ALA A 208 5.46 2.72 -18.57
N ILE A 209 4.42 2.64 -19.40
CA ILE A 209 3.04 2.90 -19.01
C ILE A 209 2.29 1.57 -19.12
N GLY A 210 1.70 1.09 -18.00
CA GLY A 210 0.76 -0.04 -18.03
C GLY A 210 -0.43 0.25 -18.94
N THR A 211 -1.27 -0.73 -19.27
CA THR A 211 -2.29 -0.55 -20.33
C THR A 211 -3.10 0.75 -20.12
N PRO A 212 -3.11 1.69 -21.11
CA PRO A 212 -3.57 3.06 -20.89
C PRO A 212 -4.94 3.17 -20.22
N GLY A 213 -4.99 3.95 -19.14
CA GLY A 213 -6.20 4.21 -18.35
C GLY A 213 -6.47 3.27 -17.17
N PHE A 214 -5.74 2.16 -17.01
CA PHE A 214 -5.80 1.33 -15.78
C PHE A 214 -4.79 1.77 -14.71
N ALA A 215 -3.67 2.37 -15.11
CA ALA A 215 -2.62 2.83 -14.20
C ALA A 215 -2.99 4.17 -13.52
N PRO A 216 -2.81 4.32 -12.19
CA PRO A 216 -3.00 5.58 -11.49
C PRO A 216 -1.83 6.56 -11.67
N PRO A 217 -2.02 7.86 -11.34
CA PRO A 217 -1.00 8.90 -11.56
C PRO A 217 0.36 8.62 -10.90
N GLU A 218 0.38 8.07 -9.68
CA GLU A 218 1.65 7.77 -9.00
C GLU A 218 2.42 6.62 -9.68
N GLN A 219 1.71 5.67 -10.29
CA GLN A 219 2.33 4.60 -11.08
C GLN A 219 2.85 5.13 -12.42
N MET A 220 2.11 6.03 -13.07
CA MET A 220 2.59 6.74 -14.27
C MET A 220 3.84 7.60 -13.97
N ALA A 221 3.95 8.12 -12.74
CA ALA A 221 5.12 8.82 -12.22
C ALA A 221 6.25 7.88 -11.73
N LEU A 222 6.19 6.59 -12.04
CA LEU A 222 7.16 5.55 -11.64
C LEU A 222 7.33 5.39 -10.11
N ARG A 223 6.29 5.72 -9.33
CA ARG A 223 6.24 5.54 -7.86
C ARG A 223 4.96 4.82 -7.41
N PRO A 224 4.70 3.60 -7.92
CA PRO A 224 3.56 2.80 -7.51
C PRO A 224 3.69 2.34 -6.05
N VAL A 225 2.53 2.14 -5.43
CA VAL A 225 2.37 1.69 -4.05
C VAL A 225 1.31 0.58 -4.01
N TYR A 226 1.08 -0.07 -2.86
CA TYR A 226 0.00 -1.07 -2.72
C TYR A 226 -1.38 -0.50 -3.10
N ALA A 227 -1.64 0.77 -2.79
CA ALA A 227 -2.86 1.46 -3.20
C ALA A 227 -2.96 1.69 -4.73
N SER A 228 -1.88 1.52 -5.51
CA SER A 228 -1.94 1.59 -6.98
C SER A 228 -2.67 0.38 -7.57
N ASP A 229 -2.45 -0.81 -7.00
CA ASP A 229 -3.22 -2.02 -7.35
C ASP A 229 -4.70 -1.85 -7.02
N ILE A 230 -5.03 -1.20 -5.89
CA ILE A 230 -6.41 -0.91 -5.50
C ILE A 230 -7.13 -0.03 -6.53
N TYR A 231 -6.44 0.98 -7.09
CA TYR A 231 -6.99 1.80 -8.18
C TYR A 231 -7.25 0.96 -9.42
N ALA A 232 -6.29 0.10 -9.81
CA ALA A 232 -6.42 -0.77 -10.97
C ALA A 232 -7.57 -1.80 -10.83
N VAL A 233 -7.80 -2.32 -9.61
CA VAL A 233 -9.01 -3.10 -9.27
C VAL A 233 -10.27 -2.24 -9.39
N GLY A 234 -10.24 -0.99 -8.94
CA GLY A 234 -11.36 -0.05 -9.08
C GLY A 234 -11.73 0.21 -10.54
N VAL A 235 -10.74 0.48 -11.40
CA VAL A 235 -10.95 0.65 -12.86
C VAL A 235 -11.45 -0.65 -13.49
N THR A 236 -10.94 -1.80 -13.04
CA THR A 236 -11.45 -3.12 -13.44
C THR A 236 -12.93 -3.27 -13.08
N CYS A 237 -13.36 -2.85 -11.89
CA CYS A 237 -14.79 -2.87 -11.51
C CYS A 237 -15.65 -1.99 -12.43
N ILE A 238 -15.18 -0.80 -12.82
CA ILE A 238 -15.90 0.05 -13.79
C ILE A 238 -15.98 -0.62 -15.17
N TYR A 239 -14.91 -1.28 -15.62
CA TYR A 239 -14.94 -2.08 -16.85
C TYR A 239 -16.00 -3.19 -16.77
N LEU A 240 -16.04 -3.95 -15.67
CA LEU A 240 -17.05 -5.00 -15.46
C LEU A 240 -18.48 -4.44 -15.47
N LEU A 241 -18.74 -3.29 -14.81
CA LEU A 241 -20.06 -2.66 -14.75
C LEU A 241 -20.54 -2.01 -16.07
N THR A 242 -19.61 -1.63 -16.96
CA THR A 242 -19.94 -0.83 -18.17
C THR A 242 -19.67 -1.53 -19.50
N GLY A 243 -18.80 -2.55 -19.52
CA GLY A 243 -18.21 -3.12 -20.74
C GLY A 243 -17.26 -2.18 -21.49
N LYS A 244 -17.01 -0.95 -21.00
CA LYS A 244 -16.24 0.09 -21.68
C LYS A 244 -14.79 0.11 -21.24
N SER A 245 -13.85 0.25 -22.18
CA SER A 245 -12.44 0.49 -21.85
C SER A 245 -12.29 1.86 -21.17
N PRO A 246 -11.32 2.06 -20.26
CA PRO A 246 -11.13 3.35 -19.58
C PRO A 246 -10.90 4.55 -20.52
N LYS A 247 -10.39 4.31 -21.74
CA LYS A 247 -10.25 5.32 -22.80
C LYS A 247 -11.57 5.75 -23.45
N ASP A 248 -12.64 4.94 -23.32
CA ASP A 248 -13.97 5.14 -23.90
C ASP A 248 -14.95 5.75 -22.87
N LEU A 249 -14.41 6.27 -21.76
CA LEU A 249 -15.12 6.96 -20.68
C LEU A 249 -14.71 8.44 -20.65
N ASP A 250 -15.64 9.30 -20.27
CA ASP A 250 -15.38 10.73 -20.12
C ASP A 250 -14.56 11.02 -18.85
N TYR A 251 -13.71 12.04 -18.91
CA TYR A 251 -12.92 12.53 -17.77
C TYR A 251 -13.23 14.00 -17.50
N ASN A 252 -13.20 14.41 -16.23
CA ASN A 252 -13.34 15.81 -15.86
C ASN A 252 -12.06 16.58 -16.26
N PRO A 253 -12.14 17.60 -17.14
CA PRO A 253 -10.96 18.30 -17.65
C PRO A 253 -10.22 19.12 -16.57
N SER A 254 -10.87 19.44 -15.46
CA SER A 254 -10.30 20.24 -14.38
C SER A 254 -9.68 19.39 -13.26
N THR A 255 -10.19 18.18 -13.01
CA THR A 255 -9.71 17.30 -11.93
C THR A 255 -8.98 16.05 -12.42
N GLY A 256 -9.15 15.67 -13.69
CA GLY A 256 -8.64 14.41 -14.25
C GLY A 256 -9.43 13.17 -13.82
N GLU A 257 -10.53 13.32 -13.07
CA GLU A 257 -11.31 12.21 -12.54
C GLU A 257 -12.21 11.56 -13.62
N MET A 258 -12.30 10.23 -13.58
CA MET A 258 -13.15 9.43 -14.48
C MET A 258 -14.64 9.63 -14.15
N VAL A 259 -15.44 10.05 -15.13
CA VAL A 259 -16.88 10.34 -15.00
C VAL A 259 -17.71 9.07 -15.26
N TRP A 260 -17.47 8.02 -14.46
CA TRP A 260 -18.09 6.70 -14.65
C TRP A 260 -19.55 6.61 -14.14
N ARG A 261 -19.92 7.38 -13.11
CA ARG A 261 -21.19 7.21 -12.36
C ARG A 261 -22.45 7.28 -13.23
N LYS A 262 -22.41 8.02 -14.35
CA LYS A 262 -23.53 8.17 -15.29
C LYS A 262 -23.77 6.97 -16.21
N TYR A 263 -22.83 6.02 -16.29
CA TYR A 263 -22.95 4.81 -17.11
C TYR A 263 -23.40 3.58 -16.32
N VAL A 264 -23.59 3.68 -15.00
CA VAL A 264 -23.85 2.52 -14.13
C VAL A 264 -25.01 2.76 -13.16
N HIS A 265 -25.86 1.74 -13.01
CA HIS A 265 -26.92 1.74 -12.00
C HIS A 265 -26.50 0.86 -10.81
N VAL A 266 -25.86 1.50 -9.84
CA VAL A 266 -25.42 0.88 -8.57
C VAL A 266 -25.92 1.68 -7.36
N SER A 267 -26.02 1.01 -6.21
CA SER A 267 -26.32 1.59 -4.91
C SER A 267 -25.36 2.73 -4.56
N ASN A 268 -25.82 3.67 -3.73
CA ASN A 268 -24.97 4.79 -3.31
C ASN A 268 -23.78 4.32 -2.44
N HIS A 269 -23.99 3.30 -1.59
CA HIS A 269 -22.92 2.71 -0.79
C HIS A 269 -21.81 2.13 -1.68
N PHE A 270 -22.17 1.30 -2.66
CA PHE A 270 -21.18 0.73 -3.57
C PHE A 270 -20.55 1.79 -4.49
N ALA A 271 -21.31 2.83 -4.87
CA ALA A 271 -20.76 3.96 -5.60
C ALA A 271 -19.68 4.71 -4.80
N ASP A 272 -19.88 4.92 -3.50
CA ASP A 272 -18.90 5.57 -2.62
C ASP A 272 -17.65 4.69 -2.41
N VAL A 273 -17.80 3.37 -2.34
CA VAL A 273 -16.67 2.42 -2.33
C VAL A 273 -15.86 2.53 -3.62
N LEU A 274 -16.51 2.44 -4.79
CA LEU A 274 -15.83 2.54 -6.09
C LEU A 274 -15.17 3.91 -6.28
N LYS A 275 -15.85 5.00 -5.88
CA LYS A 275 -15.27 6.35 -5.89
C LYS A 275 -13.99 6.39 -5.06
N LYS A 276 -14.01 5.87 -3.83
CA LYS A 276 -12.84 5.86 -2.95
C LYS A 276 -11.72 4.93 -3.46
N MET A 277 -12.03 3.85 -4.18
CA MET A 277 -10.99 3.05 -4.87
C MET A 277 -10.32 3.83 -6.02
N LEU A 278 -11.06 4.73 -6.68
CA LEU A 278 -10.63 5.53 -7.83
C LEU A 278 -10.06 6.92 -7.48
N GLU A 279 -9.87 7.24 -6.20
CA GLU A 279 -9.28 8.51 -5.77
C GLU A 279 -7.87 8.70 -6.39
N ALA A 280 -7.67 9.78 -7.14
CA ALA A 280 -6.37 10.10 -7.72
C ALA A 280 -5.31 10.37 -6.64
N SER A 281 -5.72 10.93 -5.50
CA SER A 281 -4.88 11.07 -4.31
C SER A 281 -4.75 9.72 -3.58
N VAL A 282 -3.55 9.13 -3.63
CA VAL A 282 -3.20 7.91 -2.86
C VAL A 282 -3.69 7.99 -1.41
N LYS A 283 -3.57 9.15 -0.75
CA LYS A 283 -3.97 9.37 0.65
C LYS A 283 -5.48 9.21 0.89
N HIS A 284 -6.32 9.55 -0.08
CA HIS A 284 -7.78 9.45 0.05
C HIS A 284 -8.29 8.08 -0.39
N ARG A 285 -7.52 7.38 -1.22
CA ARG A 285 -7.76 5.99 -1.61
C ARG A 285 -7.76 5.06 -0.40
N TYR A 286 -8.35 3.88 -0.55
CA TYR A 286 -8.13 2.79 0.42
C TYR A 286 -6.66 2.38 0.43
N GLN A 287 -6.08 2.13 1.61
CA GLN A 287 -4.66 1.77 1.73
C GLN A 287 -4.41 0.27 1.68
N SER A 288 -5.45 -0.55 1.90
CA SER A 288 -5.36 -2.01 1.91
C SER A 288 -6.64 -2.66 1.41
N ALA A 289 -6.53 -3.88 0.88
CA ALA A 289 -7.68 -4.71 0.52
C ALA A 289 -8.60 -5.01 1.73
N ASP A 290 -8.03 -5.10 2.93
CA ASP A 290 -8.78 -5.29 4.19
C ASP A 290 -9.74 -4.14 4.51
N GLU A 291 -9.42 -2.89 4.15
CA GLU A 291 -10.37 -1.78 4.33
C GLU A 291 -11.58 -1.92 3.40
N ILE A 292 -11.37 -2.39 2.17
CA ILE A 292 -12.44 -2.52 1.17
C ILE A 292 -13.37 -3.66 1.57
N MET A 293 -12.81 -4.83 1.94
CA MET A 293 -13.59 -5.97 2.43
C MET A 293 -14.47 -5.57 3.62
N LYS A 294 -13.90 -4.89 4.64
CA LYS A 294 -14.67 -4.39 5.80
C LYS A 294 -15.83 -3.45 5.43
N VAL A 295 -15.66 -2.57 4.43
CA VAL A 295 -16.72 -1.63 4.04
C VAL A 295 -17.82 -2.32 3.20
N LEU A 296 -17.48 -3.37 2.45
CA LEU A 296 -18.47 -4.20 1.77
C LEU A 296 -19.26 -5.06 2.79
N ASP A 297 -18.59 -5.67 3.76
CA ASP A 297 -19.23 -6.51 4.80
C ASP A 297 -20.21 -5.74 5.70
N LEU A 298 -20.04 -4.41 5.84
CA LEU A 298 -20.93 -3.54 6.63
C LEU A 298 -22.24 -3.17 5.92
N GLU A 299 -22.37 -3.44 4.62
CA GLU A 299 -23.53 -3.02 3.82
C GLU A 299 -24.88 -3.59 4.32
N PRO A 300 -25.04 -4.89 4.67
CA PRO A 300 -26.30 -5.42 5.18
C PRO A 300 -26.75 -4.74 6.48
N TYR A 301 -25.79 -4.35 7.32
CA TYR A 301 -26.05 -3.65 8.58
C TYR A 301 -26.52 -2.20 8.35
N LEU A 302 -25.91 -1.49 7.40
CA LEU A 302 -26.32 -0.13 7.01
C LEU A 302 -27.72 -0.11 6.37
N ASP A 303 -28.07 -1.12 5.58
CA ASP A 303 -29.42 -1.22 4.99
C ASP A 303 -30.48 -1.63 6.02
N SER A 304 -30.13 -2.47 7.00
CA SER A 304 -30.99 -2.72 8.16
C SER A 304 -31.23 -1.44 8.99
N LEU A 305 -30.21 -0.61 9.20
CA LEU A 305 -30.35 0.69 9.87
C LEU A 305 -31.25 1.64 9.08
N LYS A 306 -31.06 1.78 7.76
CA LYS A 306 -31.93 2.61 6.91
C LYS A 306 -33.39 2.14 6.96
N LYS A 307 -33.66 0.83 6.87
CA LYS A 307 -35.02 0.28 6.96
C LYS A 307 -35.69 0.61 8.31
N ASN A 308 -34.96 0.51 9.41
CA ASN A 308 -35.46 0.85 10.75
C ASN A 308 -35.62 2.36 11.01
N LEU A 309 -34.97 3.22 10.21
CA LEU A 309 -35.11 4.68 10.29
C LEU A 309 -36.22 5.25 9.39
N VAL A 310 -36.75 4.44 8.45
CA VAL A 310 -37.74 4.87 7.44
C VAL A 310 -39.17 4.41 7.77
N THR A 311 -39.37 3.65 8.87
CA THR A 311 -40.73 3.37 9.38
C THR A 311 -41.36 4.63 9.97
N PRO A 312 -42.46 5.17 9.41
CA PRO A 312 -43.10 6.35 9.97
C PRO A 312 -43.85 5.99 11.26
N PHE A 313 -43.59 6.70 12.34
CA PHE A 313 -44.49 6.73 13.49
C PHE A 313 -45.84 7.29 13.04
N LYS A 314 -46.86 6.42 12.90
CA LYS A 314 -48.26 6.87 12.80
C LYS A 314 -48.71 7.34 14.18
N ASN A 315 -48.59 8.65 14.42
CA ASN A 315 -49.28 9.29 15.53
C ASN A 315 -50.80 9.24 15.30
N SER A 316 -51.52 8.51 16.14
CA SER A 316 -52.98 8.56 16.24
C SER A 316 -53.38 9.37 17.48
N SER A 317 -54.04 10.51 17.27
CA SER A 317 -54.64 11.30 18.35
C SER A 317 -56.17 11.11 18.36
N SER A 318 -56.66 10.42 19.39
CA SER A 318 -57.92 10.66 20.16
C SER A 318 -59.07 11.45 19.50
N THR A 319 -60.35 11.04 19.57
CA THR A 319 -61.17 10.95 20.81
C THR A 319 -62.52 10.24 20.61
N ASN A 320 -62.96 9.39 21.57
CA ASN A 320 -64.26 9.46 22.30
C ASN A 320 -64.77 8.11 22.86
N GLY A 321 -65.25 8.12 24.11
CA GLY A 321 -66.56 7.52 24.46
C GLY A 321 -66.65 6.18 25.21
N ASN A 322 -66.77 6.26 26.54
CA ASN A 322 -67.53 5.36 27.44
C ASN A 322 -67.04 3.94 27.80
N SER A 323 -67.64 3.44 28.88
CA SER A 323 -67.19 2.37 29.80
C SER A 323 -68.19 1.20 29.85
N LEU A 324 -67.74 0.00 30.25
CA LEU A 324 -68.35 -0.87 31.29
C LEU A 324 -67.78 -2.32 31.29
N TYR A 325 -66.98 -2.64 32.31
CA TYR A 325 -66.82 -3.95 33.00
C TYR A 325 -66.41 -5.25 32.23
N PRO A 326 -65.94 -6.32 32.93
CA PRO A 326 -64.79 -7.11 32.48
C PRO A 326 -65.10 -8.57 32.12
N ASP A 327 -64.14 -9.27 31.51
CA ASP A 327 -63.85 -10.65 31.90
C ASP A 327 -62.42 -11.13 31.52
N ASP A 328 -62.11 -12.34 31.98
CA ASP A 328 -60.80 -12.99 32.21
C ASP A 328 -59.94 -13.39 30.97
N LEU A 329 -58.77 -13.99 31.26
CA LEU A 329 -57.79 -14.70 30.41
C LEU A 329 -56.58 -13.91 29.86
N GLY A 330 -55.40 -14.15 30.46
CA GLY A 330 -54.08 -13.94 29.83
C GLY A 330 -53.36 -15.29 29.61
N PRO A 331 -52.02 -15.35 29.50
CA PRO A 331 -51.00 -14.33 29.14
C PRO A 331 -50.24 -14.82 27.85
N PRO A 332 -49.09 -14.27 27.33
CA PRO A 332 -47.84 -14.01 28.07
C PRO A 332 -46.96 -12.79 27.65
N SER A 333 -46.06 -12.43 28.59
CA SER A 333 -44.70 -11.91 28.38
C SER A 333 -44.44 -10.68 27.48
N ASN A 334 -44.31 -9.51 28.12
CA ASN A 334 -43.43 -8.43 27.68
C ASN A 334 -42.09 -8.48 28.45
N PRO A 335 -40.94 -8.39 27.76
CA PRO A 335 -39.72 -7.77 28.28
C PRO A 335 -39.53 -6.40 27.58
N SER A 336 -39.81 -5.28 28.25
CA SER A 336 -38.85 -4.58 29.11
C SER A 336 -37.55 -4.14 28.41
N SER A 337 -37.28 -2.84 28.46
CA SER A 337 -36.06 -2.14 28.03
C SER A 337 -34.74 -2.84 28.47
N PRO A 338 -33.60 -2.62 27.78
CA PRO A 338 -32.51 -3.60 27.72
C PRO A 338 -31.91 -3.94 29.08
N SER A 339 -32.08 -5.19 29.48
CA SER A 339 -31.66 -5.66 30.79
C SER A 339 -30.14 -5.86 30.89
N SER A 340 -29.68 -5.72 32.14
CA SER A 340 -28.36 -5.98 32.76
C SER A 340 -27.39 -7.00 32.13
N ALA A 341 -27.83 -7.90 31.24
CA ALA A 341 -27.05 -9.01 30.69
C ALA A 341 -25.88 -8.56 29.77
N THR A 342 -26.09 -7.57 28.89
CA THR A 342 -25.04 -7.12 27.95
C THR A 342 -23.86 -6.43 28.64
N LYS A 343 -24.13 -5.61 29.68
CA LYS A 343 -23.06 -5.05 30.53
C LYS A 343 -22.30 -6.14 31.29
N LYS A 344 -23.01 -7.11 31.87
CA LYS A 344 -22.40 -8.25 32.59
C LYS A 344 -21.61 -9.20 31.68
N LEU A 345 -21.99 -9.36 30.41
CA LEU A 345 -21.24 -10.14 29.43
C LEU A 345 -19.96 -9.40 29.00
N ALA A 346 -20.04 -8.10 28.74
CA ALA A 346 -18.86 -7.28 28.44
C ALA A 346 -17.84 -7.26 29.59
N GLU A 347 -18.29 -7.14 30.84
CA GLU A 347 -17.41 -7.25 32.01
C GLU A 347 -16.83 -8.65 32.23
N ARG A 348 -17.59 -9.72 31.94
CA ARG A 348 -17.06 -11.10 31.98
C ARG A 348 -15.98 -11.31 30.94
N ILE A 349 -16.17 -10.84 29.71
CA ILE A 349 -15.17 -10.92 28.63
C ILE A 349 -13.91 -10.11 29.00
N ARG A 350 -14.06 -8.92 29.60
CA ARG A 350 -12.91 -8.12 30.05
C ARG A 350 -12.11 -8.82 31.15
N LYS A 351 -12.78 -9.31 32.21
CA LYS A 351 -12.15 -10.09 33.29
C LYS A 351 -11.56 -11.43 32.84
N GLN A 352 -12.01 -11.98 31.71
CA GLN A 352 -11.49 -13.22 31.14
C GLN A 352 -10.25 -13.01 30.24
N ARG A 353 -10.07 -11.82 29.66
CA ARG A 353 -8.79 -11.39 29.04
C ARG A 353 -7.75 -11.04 30.10
N GLU A 354 -8.10 -10.20 31.08
CA GLU A 354 -7.23 -9.81 32.20
C GLU A 354 -6.69 -11.02 33.02
N ARG A 355 -7.40 -12.15 33.02
CA ARG A 355 -6.96 -13.42 33.64
C ARG A 355 -6.10 -14.31 32.73
N ARG A 356 -6.16 -14.17 31.41
CA ARG A 356 -5.32 -14.94 30.46
C ARG A 356 -3.95 -14.29 30.27
N GLU A 357 -3.85 -12.98 30.39
CA GLU A 357 -2.59 -12.22 30.27
C GLU A 357 -1.71 -12.31 31.54
N ARG A 358 -2.26 -12.80 32.66
CA ARG A 358 -1.53 -12.97 33.94
C ARG A 358 -0.98 -14.39 34.19
N SER A 359 -1.13 -15.32 33.25
CA SER A 359 -0.74 -16.73 33.41
C SER A 359 0.30 -17.24 32.41
N SER A 360 1.04 -16.35 31.74
CA SER A 360 2.10 -16.71 30.79
C SER A 360 3.40 -15.92 30.99
N SER A 361 4.09 -16.19 32.11
CA SER A 361 5.54 -15.94 32.26
C SER A 361 6.09 -16.63 33.51
N GLY A 362 6.44 -17.91 33.37
CA GLY A 362 7.24 -18.67 34.33
C GLY A 362 8.50 -19.21 33.64
N SER A 363 9.67 -18.82 34.14
CA SER A 363 11.01 -19.22 33.65
C SER A 363 11.37 -20.68 34.02
N PRO A 364 12.52 -21.27 33.60
CA PRO A 364 13.82 -20.90 34.18
C PRO A 364 15.15 -21.18 33.39
N SER A 365 16.23 -20.53 33.88
CA SER A 365 17.60 -21.08 34.07
C SER A 365 18.73 -20.93 33.03
N MET A 366 19.96 -20.87 33.59
CA MET A 366 21.33 -20.85 33.04
C MET A 366 21.78 -19.61 32.23
N GLY A 367 22.94 -18.98 32.50
CA GLY A 367 23.96 -19.23 33.53
C GLY A 367 25.03 -18.11 33.67
N MET A 368 25.79 -18.15 34.77
CA MET A 368 26.97 -17.32 35.14
C MET A 368 28.28 -17.92 34.55
N PRO A 369 29.52 -17.35 34.73
CA PRO A 369 30.01 -16.25 35.59
C PRO A 369 30.74 -15.12 34.78
N SER A 370 31.59 -14.20 35.24
CA SER A 370 32.23 -13.77 36.54
C SER A 370 32.74 -12.31 36.35
N GLY A 371 33.25 -11.53 37.33
CA GLY A 371 33.41 -11.69 38.79
C GLY A 371 34.39 -10.62 39.36
N ARG A 372 34.39 -10.43 40.70
CA ARG A 372 35.30 -9.57 41.52
C ARG A 372 35.30 -8.04 41.24
N GLY A 373 35.33 -7.16 42.26
CA GLY A 373 35.48 -7.42 43.70
C GLY A 373 35.10 -6.24 44.63
N LEU A 374 35.31 -6.52 45.92
CA LEU A 374 34.99 -5.70 47.10
C LEU A 374 35.73 -4.33 47.08
N ILE A 375 35.31 -3.29 47.81
CA ILE A 375 35.44 -3.13 49.28
C ILE A 375 34.38 -2.17 49.87
N SER A 376 34.00 -2.44 51.12
CA SER A 376 33.28 -1.61 52.11
C SER A 376 34.06 -1.74 53.45
N PRO A 377 33.87 -0.92 54.52
CA PRO A 377 32.58 -0.35 54.97
C PRO A 377 32.63 1.06 55.62
N GLY A 378 31.48 1.55 56.09
CA GLY A 378 31.37 2.72 56.97
C GLY A 378 29.92 3.03 57.38
N ILE A 379 29.54 2.67 58.61
CA ILE A 379 28.19 2.87 59.18
C ILE A 379 28.22 4.10 60.10
N SER A 380 27.23 5.01 60.01
CA SER A 380 26.35 5.37 61.16
C SER A 380 25.29 6.43 60.79
N THR A 381 24.30 6.53 61.66
CA THR A 381 23.04 7.28 61.56
C THR A 381 23.11 8.68 62.18
N ASN A 382 22.45 9.67 61.56
CA ASN A 382 21.42 10.55 62.17
C ASN A 382 21.27 11.90 61.44
N LEU A 383 20.03 12.23 61.09
CA LEU A 383 19.54 13.59 60.85
C LEU A 383 19.18 14.25 62.21
N PRO A 384 18.88 15.56 62.29
CA PRO A 384 18.89 16.59 61.24
C PRO A 384 19.75 17.84 61.58
N VAL A 385 19.94 18.74 60.61
CA VAL A 385 19.66 20.20 60.70
C VAL A 385 20.22 20.91 59.46
N SER A 386 19.36 21.73 58.86
CA SER A 386 19.62 22.81 57.89
C SER A 386 21.05 22.99 57.35
N GLN A 387 21.33 22.42 56.18
CA GLN A 387 22.34 22.97 55.27
C GLN A 387 21.79 23.03 53.85
N ASN A 388 22.07 24.16 53.21
CA ASN A 388 21.63 24.57 51.88
C ASN A 388 21.47 23.41 50.89
N PHE A 389 20.26 23.22 50.36
CA PHE A 389 20.07 22.53 49.10
C PHE A 389 20.74 23.35 47.99
N THR A 390 22.03 23.08 47.74
CA THR A 390 22.58 23.25 46.40
C THR A 390 21.70 22.43 45.47
N VAL A 391 20.83 23.11 44.73
CA VAL A 391 20.04 22.49 43.65
C VAL A 391 21.06 21.92 42.67
N GLY A 392 21.31 20.62 42.78
CA GLY A 392 22.21 19.91 41.88
C GLY A 392 21.73 20.16 40.47
N LYS A 393 22.59 20.74 39.62
CA LYS A 393 22.24 21.07 38.24
C LYS A 393 21.53 19.87 37.61
N PRO A 394 20.32 20.04 37.04
CA PRO A 394 19.56 18.91 36.51
C PRO A 394 20.45 18.13 35.54
N LYS A 395 20.58 16.83 35.79
CA LYS A 395 21.47 15.95 35.03
C LYS A 395 21.04 16.02 33.56
N LYS A 396 21.89 16.59 32.70
CA LYS A 396 21.57 16.82 31.28
C LYS A 396 21.13 15.50 30.65
N LEU A 397 19.94 15.47 30.03
CA LEU A 397 19.46 14.28 29.34
C LEU A 397 20.36 14.00 28.14
N ASP A 398 20.81 12.76 28.02
CA ASP A 398 21.45 12.23 26.82
C ASP A 398 20.40 11.56 25.92
N ALA A 399 20.79 11.17 24.70
CA ALA A 399 19.87 10.59 23.72
C ALA A 399 19.18 9.32 24.25
N ASN A 400 19.94 8.43 24.88
CA ASN A 400 19.42 7.23 25.52
C ASN A 400 18.47 7.55 26.68
N GLY A 401 18.74 8.60 27.47
CA GLY A 401 17.87 9.10 28.52
C GLY A 401 16.55 9.66 27.98
N VAL A 402 16.55 10.35 26.84
CA VAL A 402 15.32 10.79 26.14
C VAL A 402 14.48 9.58 25.74
N VAL A 403 15.04 8.66 24.95
CA VAL A 403 14.34 7.48 24.42
C VAL A 403 13.85 6.57 25.55
N THR A 404 14.68 6.28 26.55
CA THR A 404 14.31 5.43 27.70
C THR A 404 13.21 6.08 28.54
N SER A 405 13.23 7.40 28.71
CA SER A 405 12.15 8.10 29.42
C SER A 405 10.85 8.06 28.62
N TYR A 406 10.92 8.23 27.29
CA TYR A 406 9.76 8.18 26.41
C TYR A 406 9.11 6.79 26.38
N MET A 407 9.91 5.72 26.31
CA MET A 407 9.45 4.33 26.43
C MET A 407 8.80 4.04 27.80
N LYS A 408 9.21 4.74 28.86
CA LYS A 408 8.60 4.68 30.20
C LYS A 408 7.34 5.56 30.33
N GLY A 409 6.83 6.12 29.23
CA GLY A 409 5.61 6.93 29.20
C GLY A 409 5.81 8.43 29.44
N ARG A 410 7.05 8.92 29.62
CA ARG A 410 7.30 10.36 29.68
C ARG A 410 7.01 10.99 28.31
N ARG A 411 6.17 12.03 28.27
CA ARG A 411 5.98 12.86 27.07
C ARG A 411 6.54 14.28 27.23
N ASP A 412 6.70 14.74 28.47
CA ASP A 412 7.18 16.09 28.76
C ASP A 412 8.72 16.21 28.79
N PHE A 413 9.26 16.85 27.75
CA PHE A 413 10.65 17.28 27.59
C PHE A 413 10.75 18.81 27.43
N ALA A 414 9.76 19.55 27.93
CA ALA A 414 9.76 21.01 27.88
C ALA A 414 10.98 21.61 28.60
N SER A 415 11.49 22.72 28.06
CA SER A 415 12.66 23.47 28.57
C SER A 415 13.97 22.68 28.75
N GLN A 416 14.06 21.43 28.24
CA GLN A 416 15.27 20.61 28.36
C GLN A 416 16.40 21.14 27.47
N ASP A 417 17.65 20.95 27.90
CA ASP A 417 18.84 21.14 27.06
C ASP A 417 19.21 19.81 26.39
N LEU A 418 18.87 19.71 25.11
CA LEU A 418 18.99 18.53 24.25
C LEU A 418 19.88 18.85 23.03
N ILE A 419 20.69 19.92 23.11
CA ILE A 419 21.56 20.40 22.02
C ILE A 419 22.50 19.29 21.55
N GLY A 420 22.48 19.02 20.23
CA GLY A 420 23.39 18.09 19.57
C GLY A 420 23.20 16.61 19.92
N LEU A 421 22.02 16.20 20.40
CA LEU A 421 21.73 14.79 20.62
C LEU A 421 21.47 14.05 19.29
N GLU A 422 21.87 12.77 19.26
CA GLU A 422 21.63 11.86 18.14
C GLU A 422 20.36 11.03 18.40
N LEU A 423 19.27 11.42 17.74
CA LEU A 423 17.94 10.80 17.83
C LEU A 423 17.37 10.43 16.43
N PRO A 424 18.14 9.77 15.52
CA PRO A 424 17.63 9.37 14.21
C PRO A 424 16.65 8.20 14.34
N LYS A 425 15.59 8.21 13.52
CA LYS A 425 14.59 7.12 13.38
C LYS A 425 13.90 6.67 14.68
N VAL A 426 13.92 7.50 15.72
CA VAL A 426 13.18 7.25 16.97
C VAL A 426 11.70 7.60 16.79
N ASP A 427 10.81 6.91 17.52
CA ASP A 427 9.46 7.39 17.77
C ASP A 427 9.48 8.27 19.02
N LEU A 428 9.15 9.55 18.84
CA LEU A 428 8.93 10.56 19.87
C LEU A 428 7.63 11.35 19.55
N SER A 429 6.67 10.69 18.90
CA SER A 429 5.34 11.24 18.56
C SER A 429 4.58 11.74 19.80
N GLU A 430 3.76 12.76 19.63
CA GLU A 430 3.06 13.46 20.74
C GLU A 430 3.99 14.01 21.84
N GLY A 431 5.31 14.05 21.62
CA GLY A 431 6.29 14.56 22.57
C GLY A 431 6.20 16.08 22.77
N ILE A 432 6.27 16.54 24.01
CA ILE A 432 6.22 17.95 24.37
C ILE A 432 7.65 18.45 24.54
N PHE A 433 8.13 19.22 23.58
CA PHE A 433 9.45 19.85 23.51
C PHE A 433 9.38 21.38 23.65
N HIS A 434 8.28 21.91 24.20
CA HIS A 434 8.02 23.34 24.35
C HIS A 434 9.20 24.07 25.02
N GLN A 435 9.68 25.17 24.44
CA GLN A 435 10.84 25.95 24.93
C GLN A 435 12.16 25.16 25.10
N SER A 436 12.28 23.93 24.60
CA SER A 436 13.52 23.16 24.69
C SER A 436 14.63 23.71 23.77
N LYS A 437 15.88 23.36 24.10
CA LYS A 437 17.06 23.68 23.28
C LYS A 437 17.45 22.43 22.50
N LEU A 438 17.19 22.45 21.20
CA LEU A 438 17.37 21.37 20.24
C LEU A 438 18.33 21.77 19.09
N ALA A 439 19.10 22.84 19.25
CA ALA A 439 20.07 23.28 18.26
C ALA A 439 21.00 22.13 17.85
N ARG A 440 21.18 21.92 16.53
CA ARG A 440 22.00 20.84 15.95
C ARG A 440 21.60 19.39 16.33
N THR A 441 20.43 19.16 16.92
CA THR A 441 19.94 17.81 17.22
C THR A 441 19.66 17.06 15.92
N ASN A 442 20.00 15.77 15.88
CA ASN A 442 19.71 14.90 14.75
C ASN A 442 18.42 14.11 14.99
N PHE A 443 17.38 14.41 14.23
CA PHE A 443 16.08 13.75 14.20
C PHE A 443 15.81 13.11 12.84
N GLN A 444 16.85 12.76 12.06
CA GLN A 444 16.67 12.24 10.71
C GLN A 444 15.77 10.99 10.70
N GLY A 445 14.67 11.04 9.94
CA GLY A 445 13.70 9.96 9.83
C GLY A 445 12.95 9.62 11.12
N ALA A 446 13.01 10.46 12.17
CA ALA A 446 12.25 10.26 13.40
C ALA A 446 10.75 10.47 13.18
N ASP A 447 9.91 9.78 13.96
CA ASP A 447 8.50 10.15 14.11
C ASP A 447 8.36 11.16 15.24
N LEU A 448 7.92 12.35 14.86
CA LEU A 448 7.68 13.53 15.68
C LEU A 448 6.30 14.11 15.34
N SER A 449 5.40 13.29 14.80
CA SER A 449 4.03 13.70 14.51
C SER A 449 3.30 14.10 15.78
N HIS A 450 2.44 15.13 15.68
CA HIS A 450 1.72 15.76 16.79
C HIS A 450 2.59 16.31 17.94
N ALA A 451 3.93 16.35 17.82
CA ALA A 451 4.81 16.87 18.87
C ALA A 451 4.71 18.41 19.02
N ASP A 452 4.90 18.93 20.24
CA ASP A 452 4.91 20.38 20.54
C ASP A 452 6.34 20.92 20.65
N PHE A 453 6.77 21.65 19.63
CA PHE A 453 8.02 22.41 19.55
C PHE A 453 7.81 23.93 19.75
N GLY A 454 6.68 24.36 20.31
CA GLY A 454 6.37 25.76 20.53
C GLY A 454 7.51 26.49 21.27
N LYS A 455 7.99 27.60 20.68
CA LYS A 455 9.14 28.38 21.19
C LYS A 455 10.46 27.60 21.36
N ALA A 456 10.61 26.40 20.79
CA ALA A 456 11.84 25.62 20.87
C ALA A 456 12.95 26.17 19.96
N SER A 457 14.21 25.98 20.35
CA SER A 457 15.40 26.32 19.56
C SER A 457 15.83 25.10 18.74
N LEU A 458 15.52 25.08 17.45
CA LEU A 458 15.83 24.00 16.50
C LEU A 458 16.83 24.45 15.42
N ASN A 459 17.52 25.57 15.65
CA ASN A 459 18.48 26.15 14.73
C ASN A 459 19.57 25.14 14.35
N ARG A 460 19.73 24.92 13.03
CA ARG A 460 20.61 23.91 12.42
C ARG A 460 20.35 22.45 12.83
N ALA A 461 19.15 22.11 13.33
CA ALA A 461 18.76 20.71 13.55
C ALA A 461 18.65 19.95 12.21
N ASN A 462 18.91 18.64 12.25
CA ASN A 462 18.69 17.74 11.12
C ASN A 462 17.34 17.03 11.29
N LEU A 463 16.32 17.50 10.59
CA LEU A 463 14.95 16.97 10.56
C LEU A 463 14.67 16.29 9.21
N ARG A 464 15.72 15.89 8.48
CA ARG A 464 15.62 15.31 7.15
C ARG A 464 14.78 14.03 7.17
N ASP A 465 13.88 13.89 6.21
CA ASP A 465 12.99 12.72 6.04
C ASP A 465 12.12 12.40 7.29
N ALA A 466 12.01 13.31 8.26
CA ALA A 466 11.26 13.10 9.51
C ALA A 466 9.74 13.28 9.32
N ASN A 467 8.94 12.55 10.10
CA ASN A 467 7.50 12.76 10.18
C ASN A 467 7.20 13.86 11.21
N LEU A 468 6.75 15.01 10.74
CA LEU A 468 6.34 16.18 11.52
C LEU A 468 4.84 16.50 11.31
N GLY A 469 4.06 15.51 10.88
CA GLY A 469 2.65 15.69 10.57
C GLY A 469 1.89 16.20 11.79
N ARG A 470 1.17 17.31 11.65
CA ARG A 470 0.44 18.02 12.72
C ARG A 470 1.30 18.53 13.89
N ALA A 471 2.63 18.52 13.80
CA ALA A 471 3.49 19.06 14.84
C ALA A 471 3.29 20.58 15.03
N TYR A 472 3.48 21.07 16.25
CA TYR A 472 3.27 22.46 16.62
C TYR A 472 4.60 23.20 16.78
N PHE A 473 4.88 24.17 15.90
CA PHE A 473 6.13 24.93 15.84
C PHE A 473 5.93 26.43 16.11
N SER A 474 4.81 26.82 16.75
CA SER A 474 4.49 28.25 16.82
C SER A 474 5.54 29.03 17.62
N ASN A 475 6.11 30.07 17.01
CA ASN A 475 7.25 30.86 17.50
C ASN A 475 8.56 30.05 17.71
N ALA A 476 8.72 28.87 17.10
CA ALA A 476 9.96 28.09 17.16
C ALA A 476 11.06 28.69 16.27
N ASP A 477 12.33 28.48 16.63
CA ASP A 477 13.48 28.91 15.82
C ASP A 477 14.03 27.74 14.99
N LEU A 478 13.79 27.77 13.68
CA LEU A 478 14.24 26.76 12.71
C LEU A 478 15.37 27.32 11.80
N GLU A 479 16.10 28.37 12.22
CA GLU A 479 17.14 29.00 11.38
C GLU A 479 18.15 27.96 10.87
N ALA A 480 18.30 27.87 9.55
CA ALA A 480 19.18 26.94 8.84
C ALA A 480 19.01 25.45 9.23
N ALA A 481 17.83 25.05 9.75
CA ALA A 481 17.49 23.63 9.95
C ALA A 481 17.36 22.89 8.59
N ASP A 482 17.71 21.61 8.57
CA ASP A 482 17.57 20.76 7.38
C ASP A 482 16.28 19.93 7.47
N LEU A 483 15.29 20.27 6.66
CA LEU A 483 13.95 19.66 6.62
C LEU A 483 13.69 18.96 5.28
N ARG A 484 14.76 18.63 4.52
CA ARG A 484 14.65 17.97 3.21
C ARG A 484 13.85 16.67 3.34
N GLY A 485 12.81 16.52 2.51
CA GLY A 485 11.95 15.33 2.53
C GLY A 485 11.04 15.16 3.75
N ALA A 486 11.06 16.07 4.73
CA ALA A 486 10.23 15.97 5.93
C ALA A 486 8.73 16.14 5.62
N ASP A 487 7.86 15.42 6.32
CA ASP A 487 6.40 15.62 6.24
C ASP A 487 5.93 16.60 7.31
N LEU A 488 5.70 17.85 6.91
CA LEU A 488 5.14 18.92 7.75
C LEU A 488 3.63 19.09 7.52
N SER A 489 2.94 18.09 6.96
CA SER A 489 1.53 18.27 6.61
C SER A 489 0.67 18.56 7.85
N TYR A 490 -0.20 19.57 7.74
CA TYR A 490 -1.01 20.12 8.83
C TYR A 490 -0.22 20.67 10.04
N ALA A 491 1.11 20.81 9.96
CA ALA A 491 1.91 21.39 11.04
C ALA A 491 1.59 22.89 11.26
N TYR A 492 1.78 23.38 12.49
CA TYR A 492 1.46 24.76 12.88
C TYR A 492 2.74 25.58 13.06
N LEU A 493 3.20 26.26 12.02
CA LEU A 493 4.45 27.04 12.00
C LEU A 493 4.24 28.56 12.19
N ASN A 494 3.09 29.01 12.70
CA ASN A 494 2.80 30.43 12.89
C ASN A 494 3.93 31.13 13.68
N ASN A 495 4.48 32.22 13.12
CA ASN A 495 5.61 32.99 13.68
C ASN A 495 6.94 32.21 13.87
N ALA A 496 7.07 30.98 13.35
CA ALA A 496 8.34 30.27 13.35
C ALA A 496 9.40 30.97 12.46
N ASN A 497 10.65 31.02 12.92
CA ASN A 497 11.77 31.55 12.14
C ASN A 497 12.30 30.48 11.17
N LEU A 498 12.03 30.64 9.88
CA LEU A 498 12.45 29.69 8.83
C LEU A 498 13.64 30.19 7.99
N LYS A 499 14.34 31.23 8.45
CA LYS A 499 15.45 31.84 7.72
C LYS A 499 16.54 30.82 7.35
N GLY A 500 16.77 30.65 6.05
CA GLY A 500 17.75 29.72 5.49
C GLY A 500 17.43 28.22 5.71
N ALA A 501 16.29 27.88 6.30
CA ALA A 501 15.86 26.49 6.51
C ALA A 501 15.70 25.77 5.16
N ASN A 502 16.01 24.47 5.09
CA ASN A 502 16.02 23.71 3.85
C ASN A 502 14.77 22.82 3.72
N LEU A 503 13.74 23.33 3.07
CA LEU A 503 12.45 22.67 2.81
C LEU A 503 12.39 21.99 1.43
N CYS A 504 13.52 21.81 0.75
CA CYS A 504 13.59 21.14 -0.56
C CYS A 504 13.02 19.71 -0.49
N GLY A 505 11.92 19.46 -1.21
CA GLY A 505 11.22 18.18 -1.18
C GLY A 505 10.36 17.91 0.06
N ALA A 506 10.23 18.87 0.99
CA ALA A 506 9.36 18.75 2.15
C ALA A 506 7.87 18.84 1.77
N ASN A 507 7.00 18.25 2.58
CA ASN A 507 5.54 18.31 2.40
C ASN A 507 4.89 19.29 3.38
N LEU A 508 4.50 20.48 2.93
CA LEU A 508 3.81 21.49 3.75
C LEU A 508 2.28 21.44 3.60
N TYR A 509 1.68 20.39 3.01
CA TYR A 509 0.24 20.36 2.71
C TYR A 509 -0.64 20.70 3.92
N ASN A 510 -1.50 21.71 3.81
CA ASN A 510 -2.33 22.27 4.90
C ASN A 510 -1.56 22.81 6.13
N ALA A 511 -0.23 22.91 6.10
CA ALA A 511 0.54 23.54 7.16
C ALA A 511 0.15 25.02 7.34
N LYS A 512 0.13 25.50 8.59
CA LYS A 512 -0.11 26.91 8.92
C LYS A 512 1.23 27.65 8.92
N ILE A 513 1.53 28.26 7.77
CA ILE A 513 2.76 28.99 7.48
C ILE A 513 2.40 30.14 6.52
N THR A 514 2.93 31.34 6.73
CA THR A 514 2.67 32.47 5.83
C THR A 514 3.62 32.48 4.63
N LYS A 515 3.32 33.27 3.59
CA LYS A 515 4.19 33.37 2.40
C LYS A 515 5.54 33.99 2.76
N GLU A 516 5.54 34.93 3.69
CA GLU A 516 6.70 35.70 4.13
C GLU A 516 7.68 34.79 4.88
N GLN A 517 7.18 33.93 5.78
CA GLN A 517 7.99 32.91 6.43
C GLN A 517 8.60 31.92 5.44
N LEU A 518 7.80 31.50 4.46
CA LEU A 518 8.19 30.55 3.42
C LEU A 518 9.24 31.13 2.46
N ALA A 519 9.16 32.42 2.14
CA ALA A 519 10.13 33.14 1.30
C ALA A 519 11.52 33.26 1.94
N LEU A 520 11.63 33.10 3.27
CA LEU A 520 12.91 33.05 3.99
C LEU A 520 13.58 31.68 3.93
N ALA A 521 12.87 30.63 3.48
CA ALA A 521 13.35 29.26 3.40
C ALA A 521 13.78 28.86 1.98
N LYS A 522 14.64 27.85 1.88
CA LYS A 522 15.04 27.22 0.61
C LYS A 522 14.01 26.16 0.25
N THR A 523 13.36 26.31 -0.90
CA THR A 523 12.42 25.34 -1.48
C THR A 523 12.85 24.96 -2.90
N ASN A 524 12.32 23.86 -3.43
CA ASN A 524 12.52 23.47 -4.83
C ASN A 524 11.22 22.94 -5.45
N TRP A 525 11.26 22.54 -6.72
CA TRP A 525 10.10 22.00 -7.46
C TRP A 525 9.46 20.76 -6.79
N ALA A 526 10.19 20.03 -5.95
CA ALA A 526 9.68 18.85 -5.25
C ALA A 526 8.96 19.21 -3.94
N THR A 527 9.12 20.43 -3.40
CA THR A 527 8.43 20.91 -2.21
C THR A 527 6.93 21.03 -2.49
N ILE A 528 6.09 20.46 -1.62
CA ILE A 528 4.63 20.62 -1.66
C ILE A 528 4.29 21.79 -0.74
N PHE A 529 3.56 22.78 -1.26
CA PHE A 529 3.17 23.98 -0.53
C PHE A 529 1.86 23.77 0.26
N PRO A 530 1.47 24.70 1.17
CA PRO A 530 0.24 24.59 1.96
C PRO A 530 -1.05 24.34 1.18
N ASN A 531 -1.12 24.84 -0.06
CA ASN A 531 -2.23 24.64 -0.99
C ASN A 531 -2.20 23.26 -1.72
N GLY A 532 -1.23 22.39 -1.43
CA GLY A 532 -1.04 21.08 -2.06
C GLY A 532 -0.36 21.11 -3.43
N LYS A 533 -0.05 22.29 -3.97
CA LYS A 533 0.68 22.41 -5.24
C LYS A 533 2.18 22.21 -5.02
N ARG A 534 2.85 21.73 -6.08
CA ARG A 534 4.31 21.83 -6.24
C ARG A 534 4.61 23.11 -7.04
N GLY A 535 5.80 23.70 -6.87
CA GLY A 535 6.08 25.11 -7.24
C GLY A 535 5.87 25.49 -8.71
N ALA A 536 5.79 26.78 -9.07
CA ALA A 536 6.10 27.98 -8.27
C ALA A 536 4.85 28.70 -7.68
N TRP A 537 5.10 29.81 -6.96
CA TRP A 537 4.08 30.76 -6.48
C TRP A 537 3.74 31.81 -7.55
#